data_AF-A0A5D4HFI3-F1
#
_entry.id   AF-A0A5D4HFI3-F1
#
_cell.length_a   1.000
_cell.length_b   1.000
_cell.length_c   1.000
_cell.angle_alpha   90.00
_cell.angle_beta   90.00
_cell.angle_gamma   90.00
#
_symmetry.space_group_name_H-M   'P 1'
#
loop_
_entity.id
_entity.type
_entity.pdbx_description
1 polymer ?
#
loop_
_entity_poly.entity_id
_entity_poly.type
_entity_poly.pdbx_seq_one_letter_code
_entity_poly.pdbx_strand_id
1 'polypeptide(L)'
;MLKPTNLTTLEIFLLIFTATLIASGVVIANIDINWYENVYAVEDGFVENWTIVPLLGAVGYSLYLFFTVSRDKTWHFRSVLVLIAVFSLFVAGEEISWGQRLFNVESPEFFKDNNAQGETNLHNMVVSGKKVNKIIFSQLLTVVLGVYLLVFPILYRKKHGFKKLIDRFGIPIAQPYQIIACLLLFMSILLIPSGKNAEVLEAGITTLFLLIFLFPRNIHIYKRKRGNKNAPIYNIMPNHE
;
A
#
# COMPACT_ATOMS: atom_id res chain seq x y z
N MET A 1 -5.74 -18.72 27.80
CA MET A 1 -4.79 -19.17 26.76
C MET A 1 -5.26 -18.61 25.42
N LEU A 2 -4.57 -17.59 24.89
CA LEU A 2 -4.81 -17.11 23.52
C LEU A 2 -4.39 -18.23 22.56
N LYS A 3 -5.28 -18.66 21.65
CA LYS A 3 -4.87 -19.58 20.58
C LYS A 3 -3.78 -18.90 19.75
N PRO A 4 -2.69 -19.60 19.40
CA PRO A 4 -1.67 -19.03 18.53
C PRO A 4 -2.34 -18.58 17.23
N THR A 5 -2.05 -17.36 16.81
CA THR A 5 -2.58 -16.80 15.58
C THR A 5 -2.00 -17.57 14.39
N ASN A 6 -2.81 -17.81 13.37
CA ASN A 6 -2.40 -18.46 12.13
C ASN A 6 -1.54 -17.54 11.22
N LEU A 7 -1.08 -16.41 11.76
CA LEU A 7 -0.34 -15.38 11.03
C LEU A 7 1.15 -15.69 11.07
N THR A 8 1.82 -15.31 10.00
CA THR A 8 3.27 -15.46 9.89
C THR A 8 4.00 -14.34 10.61
N THR A 9 5.28 -14.55 10.90
CA THR A 9 6.13 -13.54 11.56
C THR A 9 6.13 -12.22 10.79
N LEU A 10 6.13 -12.26 9.45
CA LEU A 10 6.10 -11.04 8.64
C LEU A 10 4.74 -10.33 8.71
N GLU A 11 3.62 -11.07 8.67
CA GLU A 11 2.29 -10.48 8.85
C GLU A 11 2.17 -9.78 10.21
N ILE A 12 2.62 -10.45 11.28
CA ILE A 12 2.61 -9.90 12.64
C ILE A 12 3.48 -8.65 12.71
N PHE A 13 4.70 -8.71 12.16
CA PHE A 13 5.61 -7.57 12.14
C PHE A 13 5.00 -6.35 11.43
N LEU A 14 4.48 -6.52 10.22
CA LEU A 14 3.86 -5.44 9.46
C LEU A 14 2.65 -4.84 10.17
N LEU A 15 1.81 -5.68 10.81
CA LEU A 15 0.66 -5.23 11.59
C LEU A 15 1.07 -4.45 12.83
N ILE A 16 2.03 -4.97 13.61
CA ILE A 16 2.53 -4.28 14.81
C ILE A 16 3.19 -2.97 14.43
N PHE A 17 4.07 -2.99 13.43
CA PHE A 17 4.74 -1.79 12.93
C PHE A 17 3.72 -0.72 12.52
N THR A 18 2.74 -1.10 11.70
CA THR A 18 1.67 -0.19 11.25
C THR A 18 0.88 0.36 12.44
N ALA A 19 0.48 -0.51 13.37
CA ALA A 19 -0.27 -0.09 14.56
C ALA A 19 0.54 0.86 15.45
N THR A 20 1.84 0.61 15.65
CA THR A 20 2.73 1.48 16.42
C THR A 20 2.94 2.83 15.75
N LEU A 21 3.14 2.87 14.43
CA LEU A 21 3.23 4.10 13.66
C LEU A 21 1.96 4.93 13.86
N ILE A 22 0.78 4.36 13.62
CA ILE A 22 -0.50 5.06 13.76
C ILE A 22 -0.73 5.53 15.21
N ALA A 23 -0.52 4.65 16.19
CA ALA A 23 -0.72 4.97 17.59
C ALA A 23 0.22 6.10 18.05
N SER A 24 1.47 6.10 17.58
CA SER A 24 2.42 7.19 17.86
C SER A 24 1.94 8.50 17.27
N GLY A 25 1.50 8.50 16.00
CA GLY A 25 0.93 9.69 15.35
C GLY A 25 -0.27 10.25 16.10
N VAL A 26 -1.22 9.40 16.51
CA VAL A 26 -2.38 9.81 17.31
C VAL A 26 -1.97 10.39 18.65
N VAL A 27 -1.11 9.70 19.41
CA VAL A 27 -0.69 10.16 20.75
C VAL A 27 0.05 11.49 20.66
N ILE A 28 1.01 11.60 19.75
CA ILE A 28 1.86 12.78 19.59
C ILE A 28 1.00 13.98 19.15
N ALA A 29 0.12 13.82 18.16
CA ALA A 29 -0.74 14.91 17.69
C ALA A 29 -1.68 15.46 18.77
N ASN A 30 -2.08 14.63 19.73
CA ASN A 30 -2.96 15.05 20.84
C ASN A 30 -2.20 15.61 22.05
N ILE A 31 -0.89 15.39 22.15
CA ILE A 31 -0.03 15.94 23.22
C ILE A 31 0.65 17.23 22.77
N ASP A 32 1.26 17.21 21.58
CA ASP A 32 2.00 18.34 21.02
C ASP A 32 1.84 18.36 19.50
N ILE A 33 0.87 19.16 19.05
CA ILE A 33 0.56 19.33 17.63
C ILE A 33 1.74 19.92 16.85
N ASN A 34 2.55 20.79 17.47
CA ASN A 34 3.69 21.41 16.81
C ASN A 34 4.79 20.38 16.57
N TRP A 35 5.05 19.50 17.54
CA TRP A 35 6.00 18.40 17.36
C TRP A 35 5.50 17.39 16.34
N TYR A 36 4.20 17.07 16.34
CA TYR A 36 3.59 16.23 15.32
C TYR A 36 3.84 16.80 13.91
N GLU A 37 3.53 18.07 13.68
CA GLU A 37 3.60 18.67 12.33
C GLU A 37 5.03 18.93 11.85
N ASN A 38 5.96 19.24 12.75
CA ASN A 38 7.31 19.67 12.40
C ASN A 38 8.39 18.59 12.60
N VAL A 39 8.04 17.46 13.20
CA VAL A 39 9.00 16.36 13.43
C VAL A 39 8.43 15.01 12.98
N TYR A 40 7.23 14.65 13.44
CA TYR A 40 6.67 13.32 13.16
C TYR A 40 6.18 13.17 11.72
N ALA A 41 5.28 14.06 11.32
CA ALA A 41 4.68 14.16 10.00
C ALA A 41 5.29 15.34 9.21
N VAL A 42 6.57 15.60 9.44
CA VAL A 42 7.32 16.60 8.66
C VAL A 42 7.51 16.08 7.23
N GLU A 43 7.48 16.99 6.27
CA GLU A 43 7.83 16.68 4.88
C GLU A 43 9.31 16.25 4.83
N ASP A 44 9.65 15.30 3.96
CA ASP A 44 10.91 14.54 3.94
C ASP A 44 11.22 13.79 5.26
N GLY A 45 10.22 13.62 6.12
CA GLY A 45 10.34 12.96 7.41
C GLY A 45 10.35 11.44 7.34
N PHE A 46 10.46 10.81 8.52
CA PHE A 46 10.42 9.34 8.60
C PHE A 46 9.12 8.73 8.07
N VAL A 47 7.98 9.36 8.39
CA VAL A 47 6.64 8.81 8.03
C VAL A 47 6.43 8.83 6.53
N GLU A 48 6.70 9.96 5.86
CA GLU A 48 6.60 10.07 4.39
C GLU A 48 7.58 9.12 3.69
N ASN A 49 8.86 9.13 4.10
CA ASN A 49 9.85 8.22 3.54
C ASN A 49 9.50 6.74 3.74
N TRP A 50 8.74 6.42 4.80
CA TRP A 50 8.28 5.05 5.01
C TRP A 50 7.33 4.60 3.89
N THR A 51 6.50 5.47 3.32
CA THR A 51 5.57 5.16 2.21
C THR A 51 6.28 4.48 1.04
N ILE A 52 7.54 4.84 0.78
CA ILE A 52 8.37 4.31 -0.30
C ILE A 52 8.67 2.81 -0.09
N VAL A 53 8.96 2.41 1.15
CA VAL A 53 9.41 1.04 1.49
C VAL A 53 8.40 -0.03 1.05
N PRO A 54 7.11 0.02 1.46
CA PRO A 54 6.13 -0.97 1.03
C PRO A 54 5.80 -0.86 -0.46
N LEU A 55 5.88 0.32 -1.07
CA LEU A 55 5.68 0.49 -2.51
C LEU A 55 6.79 -0.22 -3.31
N LEU A 56 8.06 -0.02 -2.95
CA LEU A 56 9.18 -0.75 -3.57
C LEU A 56 9.11 -2.26 -3.28
N GLY A 57 8.64 -2.64 -2.08
CA GLY A 57 8.33 -4.03 -1.76
C GLY A 57 7.28 -4.63 -2.69
N ALA A 58 6.23 -3.88 -3.02
CA ALA A 58 5.19 -4.30 -3.96
C ALA A 58 5.72 -4.39 -5.39
N VAL A 59 6.58 -3.47 -5.82
CA VAL A 59 7.29 -3.55 -7.12
C VAL A 59 8.12 -4.82 -7.18
N GLY A 60 8.99 -5.05 -6.19
CA GLY A 60 9.86 -6.22 -6.13
C GLY A 60 9.08 -7.53 -6.12
N TYR A 61 8.02 -7.62 -5.32
CA TYR A 61 7.18 -8.81 -5.25
C TYR A 61 6.40 -9.05 -6.56
N SER A 62 5.90 -7.99 -7.18
CA SER A 62 5.21 -8.09 -8.47
C SER A 62 6.13 -8.59 -9.58
N LEU A 63 7.35 -8.05 -9.65
CA LEU A 63 8.39 -8.53 -10.58
C LEU A 63 8.76 -9.98 -10.31
N TYR A 64 8.95 -10.35 -9.04
CA TYR A 64 9.19 -11.74 -8.64
C TYR A 64 8.09 -12.67 -9.16
N LEU A 65 6.81 -12.34 -8.92
CA LEU A 65 5.67 -13.12 -9.41
C LEU A 65 5.62 -13.16 -10.95
N PHE A 66 5.95 -12.06 -11.61
CA PHE A 66 5.98 -11.97 -13.06
C PHE A 66 7.00 -12.97 -13.65
N PHE A 67 8.22 -13.01 -13.13
CA PHE A 67 9.27 -13.88 -13.66
C PHE A 67 9.16 -15.34 -13.20
N THR A 68 8.61 -15.61 -12.01
CA THR A 68 8.62 -16.97 -11.42
C THR A 68 7.29 -17.73 -11.51
N VAL A 69 6.16 -17.02 -11.47
CA VAL A 69 4.82 -17.64 -11.36
C VAL A 69 3.99 -17.41 -12.62
N SER A 70 4.15 -16.28 -13.29
CA SER A 70 3.18 -15.80 -14.30
C SER A 70 3.20 -16.54 -15.65
N ARG A 71 4.21 -17.39 -15.91
CA ARG A 71 4.42 -18.07 -17.19
C ARG A 71 3.21 -18.88 -17.65
N ASP A 72 2.53 -19.55 -16.73
CA ASP A 72 1.36 -20.41 -17.02
C ASP A 72 0.03 -19.73 -16.65
N LYS A 73 0.04 -18.40 -16.45
CA LYS A 73 -1.12 -17.59 -16.08
C LYS A 73 -1.67 -16.83 -17.29
N THR A 74 -2.85 -16.23 -17.12
CA THR A 74 -3.49 -15.48 -18.22
C THR A 74 -2.74 -14.17 -18.50
N TRP A 75 -2.91 -13.60 -19.69
CA TRP A 75 -2.33 -12.30 -20.00
C TRP A 75 -2.87 -11.21 -19.05
N HIS A 76 -4.15 -11.27 -18.65
CA HIS A 76 -4.74 -10.36 -17.65
C HIS A 76 -3.98 -10.39 -16.32
N PHE A 77 -3.62 -11.58 -15.83
CA PHE A 77 -2.81 -11.74 -14.61
C PHE A 77 -1.46 -11.03 -14.74
N ARG A 78 -0.80 -11.20 -15.88
CA ARG A 78 0.50 -10.57 -16.16
C ARG A 78 0.37 -9.05 -16.25
N SER A 79 -0.67 -8.55 -16.92
CA SER A 79 -0.98 -7.13 -17.03
C SER A 79 -1.25 -6.51 -15.66
N VAL A 80 -1.98 -7.19 -14.76
CA VAL A 80 -2.21 -6.69 -13.40
C VAL A 80 -0.92 -6.61 -12.60
N LEU A 81 -0.02 -7.60 -12.70
CA LEU A 81 1.30 -7.51 -12.05
C LEU A 81 2.11 -6.32 -12.58
N VAL A 82 2.18 -6.15 -13.90
CA VAL A 82 2.87 -4.99 -14.50
C VAL A 82 2.23 -3.68 -14.04
N LEU A 83 0.90 -3.61 -14.00
CA LEU A 83 0.18 -2.42 -13.53
C LEU A 83 0.48 -2.12 -12.06
N ILE A 84 0.48 -3.12 -11.18
CA ILE A 84 0.87 -2.96 -9.77
C ILE A 84 2.31 -2.43 -9.67
N ALA A 85 3.25 -3.02 -10.41
CA ALA A 85 4.65 -2.59 -10.38
C ALA A 85 4.82 -1.15 -10.89
N VAL A 86 4.24 -0.81 -12.04
CA VAL A 86 4.34 0.54 -12.62
C VAL A 86 3.64 1.56 -11.74
N PHE A 87 2.44 1.26 -11.24
CA PHE A 87 1.70 2.18 -10.38
C PHE A 87 2.42 2.39 -9.04
N SER A 88 2.89 1.33 -8.38
CA SER A 88 3.65 1.47 -7.13
C SER A 88 4.96 2.22 -7.33
N LEU A 89 5.65 2.01 -8.46
CA LEU A 89 6.85 2.77 -8.80
C LEU A 89 6.53 4.24 -9.08
N PHE A 90 5.43 4.52 -9.77
CA PHE A 90 4.96 5.88 -10.01
C PHE A 90 4.66 6.59 -8.70
N VAL A 91 3.87 5.99 -7.80
CA VAL A 91 3.57 6.59 -6.48
C VAL A 91 4.84 6.80 -5.66
N ALA A 92 5.75 5.82 -5.63
CA ALA A 92 7.03 5.97 -4.92
C ALA A 92 7.90 7.08 -5.52
N GLY A 93 7.92 7.20 -6.85
CA GLY A 93 8.62 8.26 -7.56
C GLY A 93 8.02 9.63 -7.26
N GLU A 94 6.70 9.75 -7.25
CA GLU A 94 5.98 10.96 -6.88
C GLU A 94 6.32 11.41 -5.46
N GLU A 95 6.40 10.49 -4.49
CA GLU A 95 6.79 10.76 -3.09
C GLU A 95 8.20 11.36 -2.96
N ILE A 96 9.17 10.84 -3.71
CA ILE A 96 10.58 11.33 -3.68
C ILE A 96 10.89 12.35 -4.75
N SER A 97 9.86 12.87 -5.41
CA SER A 97 9.99 13.87 -6.47
C SER A 97 10.94 13.41 -7.57
N TRP A 98 10.79 12.14 -7.96
CA TRP A 98 11.57 11.43 -8.96
C TRP A 98 13.09 11.43 -8.70
N GLY A 99 13.50 11.58 -7.43
CA GLY A 99 14.90 11.64 -7.03
C GLY A 99 15.56 12.98 -7.32
N GLN A 100 14.78 14.04 -7.58
CA GLN A 100 15.28 15.39 -7.86
C GLN A 100 16.29 15.86 -6.81
N ARG A 101 15.98 15.64 -5.51
CA ARG A 101 16.84 15.99 -4.38
C ARG A 101 18.17 15.22 -4.39
N LEU A 102 18.14 13.95 -4.78
CA LEU A 102 19.33 13.08 -4.83
C LEU A 102 20.28 13.47 -5.97
N PHE A 103 19.74 13.90 -7.10
CA PHE A 103 20.52 14.26 -8.29
C PHE A 103 20.76 15.77 -8.43
N ASN A 104 20.31 16.57 -7.46
CA ASN A 104 20.38 18.03 -7.45
C ASN A 104 19.85 18.65 -8.75
N VAL A 105 18.75 18.09 -9.27
CA VAL A 105 18.10 18.55 -10.49
C VAL A 105 17.21 19.74 -10.14
N GLU A 106 17.27 20.82 -10.92
CA GLU A 106 16.34 21.94 -10.72
C GLU A 106 14.97 21.67 -11.33
N SER A 107 13.93 22.17 -10.67
CA SER A 107 12.57 22.12 -11.21
C SER A 107 12.40 23.08 -12.38
N PRO A 108 11.64 22.67 -13.42
CA PRO A 108 11.17 23.60 -14.44
C PRO A 108 10.33 24.74 -13.83
N GLU A 109 10.27 25.89 -14.52
CA GLU A 109 9.56 27.10 -14.05
C GLU A 109 8.10 26.83 -13.71
N PHE A 110 7.39 26.06 -14.54
CA PHE A 110 6.02 25.62 -14.27
C PHE A 110 5.86 24.97 -12.87
N PHE A 111 6.77 24.10 -12.48
CA PHE A 111 6.73 23.42 -11.19
C PHE A 111 7.12 24.36 -10.05
N LYS A 112 8.10 25.24 -10.25
CA LYS A 112 8.47 26.27 -9.26
C LYS A 112 7.27 27.15 -8.90
N ASP A 113 6.41 27.46 -9.87
CA ASP A 113 5.26 28.35 -9.67
C ASP A 113 3.99 27.64 -9.15
N ASN A 114 3.84 26.34 -9.43
CA ASN A 114 2.59 25.62 -9.19
C ASN A 114 2.72 24.44 -8.21
N ASN A 115 3.91 24.13 -7.71
CA ASN A 115 4.16 23.09 -6.72
C ASN A 115 4.45 23.72 -5.35
N ALA A 116 3.83 23.19 -4.28
CA ALA A 116 3.95 23.73 -2.93
C ALA A 116 5.39 23.73 -2.38
N GLN A 117 6.25 22.86 -2.91
CA GLN A 117 7.65 22.73 -2.55
C GLN A 117 8.60 23.11 -3.70
N GLY A 118 8.05 23.56 -4.83
CA GLY A 118 8.82 23.86 -6.02
C GLY A 118 9.47 22.63 -6.65
N GLU A 119 8.87 21.45 -6.54
CA GLU A 119 9.40 20.16 -6.98
C GLU A 119 8.77 19.65 -8.29
N THR A 120 9.47 18.75 -8.98
CA THR A 120 9.04 18.15 -10.26
C THR A 120 8.18 16.90 -10.04
N ASN A 121 7.15 17.01 -9.20
CA ASN A 121 6.15 15.97 -9.00
C ASN A 121 4.74 16.55 -9.11
N LEU A 122 3.77 15.67 -9.35
CA LEU A 122 2.35 15.99 -9.32
C LEU A 122 1.79 15.93 -7.90
N HIS A 123 2.40 15.14 -7.02
CA HIS A 123 1.97 14.96 -5.64
C HIS A 123 1.88 16.29 -4.87
N ASN A 124 2.88 17.17 -5.01
CA ASN A 124 2.95 18.46 -4.32
C ASN A 124 2.35 19.63 -5.12
N MET A 125 1.73 19.35 -6.28
CA MET A 125 1.07 20.39 -7.08
C MET A 125 -0.09 21.04 -6.33
N VAL A 126 -0.27 22.34 -6.55
CA VAL A 126 -1.38 23.13 -6.01
C VAL A 126 -2.31 23.51 -7.15
N VAL A 127 -3.55 23.01 -7.10
CA VAL A 127 -4.59 23.33 -8.09
C VAL A 127 -5.74 24.00 -7.36
N SER A 128 -6.10 25.22 -7.80
CA SER A 128 -7.15 26.03 -7.18
C SER A 128 -6.96 26.22 -5.66
N GLY A 129 -5.71 26.43 -5.23
CA GLY A 129 -5.35 26.64 -3.82
C GLY A 129 -5.38 25.37 -2.95
N LYS A 130 -5.52 24.18 -3.54
CA LYS A 130 -5.51 22.89 -2.81
C LYS A 130 -4.38 22.00 -3.31
N LYS A 131 -3.65 21.38 -2.38
CA LYS A 131 -2.63 20.37 -2.71
C LYS A 131 -3.28 19.14 -3.36
N VAL A 132 -2.69 18.64 -4.44
CA VAL A 132 -3.16 17.49 -5.21
C VAL A 132 -3.11 16.21 -4.39
N ASN A 133 -2.07 15.99 -3.58
CA ASN A 133 -1.98 14.83 -2.68
C ASN A 133 -3.23 14.67 -1.81
N LYS A 134 -3.67 15.74 -1.16
CA LYS A 134 -4.84 15.74 -0.28
C LYS A 134 -6.14 15.34 -0.99
N ILE A 135 -6.31 15.71 -2.26
CA ILE A 135 -7.53 15.43 -3.03
C ILE A 135 -7.45 14.05 -3.71
N ILE A 136 -6.43 13.85 -4.54
CA ILE A 136 -6.34 12.67 -5.41
C ILE A 136 -5.76 11.48 -4.65
N PHE A 137 -4.67 11.70 -3.91
CA PHE A 137 -3.97 10.60 -3.25
C PHE A 137 -4.64 10.18 -1.95
N SER A 138 -5.16 11.10 -1.14
CA SER A 138 -5.77 10.73 0.13
C SER A 138 -7.29 10.43 0.00
N GLN A 139 -8.09 11.31 -0.60
CA GLN A 139 -9.56 11.15 -0.61
C GLN A 139 -10.06 10.12 -1.62
N LEU A 140 -9.66 10.24 -2.89
CA LEU A 140 -10.11 9.30 -3.93
C LEU A 140 -9.63 7.87 -3.63
N LEU A 141 -8.37 7.70 -3.22
CA LEU A 141 -7.82 6.41 -2.83
C LEU A 141 -8.61 5.80 -1.66
N THR A 142 -8.98 6.59 -0.65
CA THR A 142 -9.79 6.11 0.48
C THR A 142 -11.14 5.56 0.01
N VAL A 143 -11.82 6.26 -0.92
CA VAL A 143 -13.11 5.79 -1.45
C VAL A 143 -12.93 4.49 -2.25
N VAL A 144 -11.96 4.45 -3.16
CA VAL A 144 -11.70 3.27 -4.00
C VAL A 144 -11.31 2.06 -3.15
N LEU A 145 -10.41 2.25 -2.17
CA LEU A 145 -9.98 1.20 -1.25
C LEU A 145 -11.11 0.78 -0.32
N GLY A 146 -11.95 1.70 0.16
CA GLY A 146 -13.13 1.38 0.96
C GLY A 146 -14.10 0.46 0.21
N VAL A 147 -14.40 0.78 -1.05
CA VAL A 147 -15.21 -0.07 -1.92
C VAL A 147 -14.54 -1.43 -2.13
N TYR A 148 -13.24 -1.46 -2.45
CA TYR A 148 -12.50 -2.70 -2.62
C TYR A 148 -12.55 -3.58 -1.35
N LEU A 149 -12.20 -3.05 -0.19
CA LEU A 149 -12.10 -3.78 1.07
C LEU A 149 -13.46 -4.31 1.55
N LEU A 150 -14.54 -3.58 1.34
CA LEU A 150 -15.87 -3.98 1.80
C LEU A 150 -16.60 -4.85 0.79
N VAL A 151 -16.52 -4.54 -0.50
CA VAL A 151 -17.33 -5.20 -1.54
C VAL A 151 -16.65 -6.45 -2.09
N PHE A 152 -15.34 -6.39 -2.40
CA PHE A 152 -14.68 -7.49 -3.12
C PHE A 152 -14.64 -8.79 -2.30
N PRO A 153 -14.26 -8.81 -1.01
CA PRO A 153 -14.25 -10.03 -0.22
C PRO A 153 -15.63 -10.69 -0.10
N ILE A 154 -16.70 -9.89 -0.04
CA ILE A 154 -18.09 -10.37 0.03
C ILE A 154 -18.49 -11.01 -1.31
N LEU A 155 -18.29 -10.30 -2.43
CA LEU A 155 -18.61 -10.81 -3.75
C LEU A 155 -17.78 -12.04 -4.12
N TYR A 156 -16.49 -12.03 -3.76
CA TYR A 156 -15.57 -13.15 -3.98
C TYR A 156 -16.04 -14.43 -3.28
N ARG A 157 -16.65 -14.31 -2.10
CA ARG A 157 -17.23 -15.45 -1.37
C ARG A 157 -18.58 -15.90 -1.94
N LYS A 158 -19.43 -14.96 -2.34
CA LYS A 158 -20.84 -15.23 -2.68
C LYS A 158 -21.09 -15.53 -4.16
N LYS A 159 -20.28 -14.99 -5.09
CA LYS A 159 -20.55 -15.02 -6.53
C LYS A 159 -19.43 -15.75 -7.28
N HIS A 160 -19.73 -16.96 -7.76
CA HIS A 160 -18.77 -17.80 -8.47
C HIS A 160 -18.19 -17.15 -9.75
N GLY A 161 -19.01 -16.41 -10.51
CA GLY A 161 -18.54 -15.66 -11.68
C GLY A 161 -17.53 -14.58 -11.33
N PHE A 162 -17.78 -13.84 -10.24
CA PHE A 162 -16.86 -12.81 -9.74
C PHE A 162 -15.56 -13.43 -9.23
N LYS A 163 -15.63 -14.54 -8.47
CA LYS A 163 -14.45 -15.31 -8.04
C LYS A 163 -13.58 -15.70 -9.24
N LYS A 164 -14.17 -16.31 -10.29
CA LYS A 164 -13.45 -16.69 -11.51
C LYS A 164 -12.80 -15.50 -12.22
N LEU A 165 -13.47 -14.34 -12.24
CA LEU A 165 -12.94 -13.11 -12.83
C LEU A 165 -11.73 -12.59 -12.05
N ILE A 166 -11.86 -12.43 -10.73
CA ILE A 166 -10.78 -11.98 -9.84
C ILE A 166 -9.57 -12.92 -9.94
N ASP A 167 -9.79 -14.25 -9.89
CA ASP A 167 -8.72 -15.24 -9.99
C ASP A 167 -8.05 -15.23 -11.37
N ARG A 168 -8.82 -14.97 -12.45
CA ARG A 168 -8.28 -14.81 -13.80
C ARG A 168 -7.35 -13.60 -13.90
N PHE A 169 -7.74 -12.48 -13.31
CA PHE A 169 -6.98 -11.23 -13.30
C PHE A 169 -5.84 -11.23 -12.28
N GLY A 170 -5.82 -12.16 -11.32
CA GLY A 170 -4.77 -12.14 -10.29
C GLY A 170 -4.92 -11.00 -9.31
N ILE A 171 -6.15 -10.55 -9.04
CA ILE A 171 -6.39 -9.47 -8.07
C ILE A 171 -6.34 -10.06 -6.66
N PRO A 172 -5.49 -9.54 -5.77
CA PRO A 172 -5.43 -10.00 -4.38
C PRO A 172 -6.75 -9.68 -3.69
N ILE A 173 -7.19 -10.55 -2.78
CA ILE A 173 -8.41 -10.33 -1.99
C ILE A 173 -8.03 -10.22 -0.52
N ALA A 174 -8.41 -9.10 0.10
CA ALA A 174 -8.15 -8.85 1.51
C ALA A 174 -8.79 -9.90 2.44
N GLN A 175 -8.06 -10.28 3.47
CA GLN A 175 -8.52 -11.13 4.57
C GLN A 175 -9.24 -10.30 5.65
N PRO A 176 -10.12 -10.91 6.48
CA PRO A 176 -10.86 -10.18 7.51
C PRO A 176 -9.98 -9.35 8.45
N TYR A 177 -8.84 -9.87 8.90
CA TYR A 177 -7.94 -9.13 9.80
C TYR A 177 -7.27 -7.93 9.10
N GLN A 178 -6.98 -8.03 7.79
CA GLN A 178 -6.43 -6.94 6.99
C GLN A 178 -7.47 -5.83 6.80
N ILE A 179 -8.74 -6.21 6.54
CA ILE A 179 -9.85 -5.26 6.47
C ILE A 179 -10.01 -4.53 7.81
N ILE A 180 -9.98 -5.27 8.93
CA ILE A 180 -10.03 -4.65 10.27
C ILE A 180 -8.87 -3.68 10.46
N ALA A 181 -7.64 -4.07 10.09
CA ALA A 181 -6.47 -3.19 10.19
C ALA A 181 -6.65 -1.90 9.36
N CYS A 182 -7.14 -1.99 8.12
CA CYS A 182 -7.42 -0.82 7.29
C CYS A 182 -8.52 0.07 7.90
N LEU A 183 -9.59 -0.52 8.43
CA LEU A 183 -10.66 0.24 9.08
C LEU A 183 -10.16 0.94 10.34
N LEU A 184 -9.34 0.26 11.15
CA LEU A 184 -8.70 0.87 12.31
C LEU A 184 -7.79 2.02 11.91
N LEU A 185 -6.98 1.88 10.86
CA LEU A 185 -6.20 2.97 10.30
C LEU A 185 -7.11 4.16 9.94
N PHE A 186 -8.13 3.96 9.11
CA PHE A 186 -9.03 5.05 8.70
C PHE A 186 -9.71 5.73 9.90
N MET A 187 -10.15 4.96 10.90
CA MET A 187 -10.75 5.52 12.12
C MET A 187 -9.74 6.28 12.98
N SER A 188 -8.50 5.79 13.10
CA SER A 188 -7.43 6.45 13.87
C SER A 188 -7.01 7.78 13.27
N ILE A 189 -7.03 7.93 11.94
CA ILE A 189 -6.72 9.21 11.28
C ILE A 189 -7.71 10.32 11.66
N LEU A 190 -8.96 9.98 12.00
CA LEU A 190 -9.95 10.95 12.50
C LEU A 190 -9.60 11.50 13.89
N LEU A 191 -8.70 10.83 14.62
CA LEU A 191 -8.24 11.24 15.95
C LEU A 191 -7.01 12.16 15.89
N ILE A 192 -6.47 12.45 14.71
CA ILE A 192 -5.32 13.33 14.51
C ILE A 192 -5.84 14.72 14.12
N PRO A 193 -5.77 15.74 15.01
CA PRO A 193 -6.31 17.07 14.75
C PRO A 193 -5.36 17.95 13.90
N SER A 194 -4.76 17.38 12.84
CA SER A 194 -3.83 18.08 11.94
C SER A 194 -4.20 17.84 10.48
N GLY A 195 -3.92 18.84 9.64
CA GLY A 195 -4.00 18.71 8.18
C GLY A 195 -2.94 17.78 7.60
N LYS A 196 -1.88 17.43 8.36
CA LYS A 196 -0.83 16.47 7.99
C LYS A 196 -1.14 15.03 8.42
N ASN A 197 -2.41 14.72 8.70
CA ASN A 197 -2.83 13.35 8.99
C ASN A 197 -2.77 12.43 7.76
N ALA A 198 -2.69 13.00 6.55
CA ALA A 198 -2.50 12.28 5.30
C ALA A 198 -1.18 11.48 5.28
N GLU A 199 -0.09 12.02 5.81
CA GLU A 199 1.21 11.33 5.85
C GLU A 199 1.12 9.97 6.57
N VAL A 200 0.46 9.97 7.73
CA VAL A 200 0.24 8.76 8.54
C VAL A 200 -0.71 7.79 7.83
N LEU A 201 -1.71 8.33 7.13
CA LEU A 201 -2.63 7.52 6.32
C LEU A 201 -1.89 6.82 5.18
N GLU A 202 -1.05 7.55 4.45
CA GLU A 202 -0.32 7.08 3.27
C GLU A 202 0.74 6.03 3.65
N ALA A 203 1.52 6.28 4.71
CA ALA A 203 2.45 5.31 5.27
C ALA A 203 1.76 4.02 5.75
N GLY A 204 0.63 4.15 6.44
CA GLY A 204 -0.15 3.02 6.94
C GLY A 204 -0.80 2.21 5.81
N ILE A 205 -1.47 2.88 4.87
CA ILE A 205 -2.26 2.22 3.83
C ILE A 205 -1.38 1.53 2.80
N THR A 206 -0.20 2.08 2.48
CA THR A 206 0.76 1.43 1.59
C THR A 206 1.36 0.18 2.24
N THR A 207 1.62 0.21 3.56
CA THR A 207 2.05 -0.98 4.32
C THR A 207 0.98 -2.06 4.32
N LEU A 208 -0.29 -1.70 4.54
CA LEU A 208 -1.42 -2.64 4.51
C LEU A 208 -1.72 -3.14 3.10
N PHE A 209 -1.51 -2.32 2.07
CA PHE A 209 -1.56 -2.75 0.67
C PHE A 209 -0.52 -3.84 0.39
N LEU A 210 0.72 -3.65 0.81
CA LEU A 210 1.76 -4.68 0.68
C LEU A 210 1.38 -5.96 1.43
N LEU A 211 0.87 -5.84 2.66
CA LEU A 211 0.38 -6.97 3.45
C LEU A 211 -0.71 -7.77 2.72
N ILE A 212 -1.70 -7.08 2.15
CA ILE A 212 -2.78 -7.69 1.36
C ILE A 212 -2.21 -8.38 0.12
N PHE A 213 -1.24 -7.76 -0.56
CA PHE A 213 -0.67 -8.30 -1.78
C PHE A 213 0.22 -9.53 -1.53
N LEU A 214 0.97 -9.55 -0.43
CA LEU A 214 1.79 -10.69 -0.02
C LEU A 214 0.95 -11.85 0.54
N PHE A 215 -0.10 -11.54 1.29
CA PHE A 215 -0.92 -12.52 2.00
C PHE A 215 -2.41 -12.42 1.65
N PRO A 216 -2.78 -12.52 0.35
CA PRO A 216 -4.17 -12.44 -0.04
C PRO A 216 -4.94 -13.72 0.31
N ARG A 217 -6.24 -13.60 0.52
CA ARG A 217 -7.15 -14.74 0.74
C ARG A 217 -7.06 -15.76 -0.39
N ASN A 218 -6.86 -15.31 -1.63
CA ASN A 218 -6.73 -16.15 -2.82
C ASN A 218 -5.27 -16.53 -3.14
N ILE A 219 -4.40 -16.68 -2.12
CA ILE A 219 -2.97 -17.00 -2.26
C ILE A 219 -2.67 -18.17 -3.22
N HIS A 220 -3.57 -19.15 -3.32
CA HIS A 220 -3.42 -20.30 -4.21
C HIS A 220 -3.25 -19.91 -5.70
N ILE A 221 -3.75 -18.75 -6.15
CA ILE A 221 -3.57 -18.29 -7.53
C ILE A 221 -2.13 -17.86 -7.82
N TYR A 222 -1.37 -17.47 -6.79
CA TYR A 222 0.03 -17.06 -6.88
C TYR A 222 1.01 -18.23 -6.72
N LYS A 223 0.50 -19.46 -6.62
CA LYS A 223 1.34 -20.67 -6.65
C LYS A 223 1.56 -21.12 -8.09
N ARG A 224 2.77 -21.62 -8.39
CA ARG A 224 3.09 -22.25 -9.68
C ARG A 224 2.27 -23.54 -9.84
N LYS A 225 1.74 -23.80 -11.04
CA LYS A 225 1.12 -25.11 -11.32
C LYS A 225 2.21 -26.18 -11.19
N ARG A 226 1.97 -27.23 -10.41
CA ARG A 226 2.89 -28.38 -10.33
C ARG A 226 3.00 -29.00 -11.72
N GLY A 227 4.11 -28.72 -12.40
CA GLY A 227 4.44 -29.23 -13.72
C GLY A 227 5.93 -29.55 -13.78
N ASN A 228 6.22 -30.84 -13.58
CA ASN A 228 7.50 -31.55 -13.62
C ASN A 228 8.43 -31.48 -12.39
N LYS A 229 8.88 -32.68 -12.01
CA LYS A 229 9.63 -33.06 -10.79
C LYS A 229 10.99 -32.32 -10.73
N ASN A 230 11.42 -31.91 -9.53
CA ASN A 230 12.78 -31.44 -9.15
C ASN A 230 12.95 -29.96 -8.71
N ALA A 231 11.93 -29.26 -8.22
CA ALA A 231 12.15 -28.00 -7.49
C ALA A 231 12.16 -28.25 -5.97
N PRO A 232 13.19 -27.80 -5.21
CA PRO A 232 13.21 -27.96 -3.76
C PRO A 232 12.04 -27.23 -3.12
N ILE A 233 11.44 -27.91 -2.15
CA ILE A 233 10.24 -27.50 -1.44
C ILE A 233 10.64 -26.40 -0.44
N TYR A 234 10.35 -25.14 -0.75
CA TYR A 234 10.20 -24.15 0.32
C TYR A 234 8.78 -24.24 0.85
N ASN A 235 8.59 -25.15 1.80
CA ASN A 235 7.41 -25.19 2.67
C ASN A 235 7.49 -23.94 3.56
N ILE A 236 6.85 -22.86 3.14
CA ILE A 236 6.51 -21.77 4.05
C ILE A 236 5.00 -21.64 3.95
N MET A 237 4.36 -21.96 5.08
CA MET A 237 2.97 -21.66 5.50
C MET A 237 1.98 -22.84 5.54
N PRO A 238 1.29 -23.04 6.68
CA PRO A 238 0.24 -24.05 6.82
C PRO A 238 -0.99 -23.68 5.99
N ASN A 239 -1.70 -24.70 5.53
CA ASN A 239 -2.98 -24.54 4.84
C ASN A 239 -4.01 -23.86 5.76
N HIS A 240 -4.64 -22.79 5.25
CA HIS A 240 -5.85 -22.23 5.84
C HIS A 240 -7.07 -22.87 5.15
N GLU A 241 -7.78 -23.73 5.88
CA GLU A 241 -9.20 -24.05 5.64
C GLU A 241 -10.07 -23.09 6.46
#